data_AF-A0A5K7Z902-F1
#
_entry.id   AF-A0A5K7Z902-F1
#
_cell.length_a   1.000
_cell.length_b   1.000
_cell.length_c   1.000
_cell.angle_alpha   90.00
_cell.angle_beta   90.00
_cell.angle_gamma   90.00
#
_symmetry.space_group_name_H-M   'P 1'
#
loop_
_entity.id
_entity.type
_entity.pdbx_description
1 polymer ?
#
loop_
_entity_poly.entity_id
_entity_poly.type
_entity_poly.pdbx_seq_one_letter_code
_entity_poly.pdbx_strand_id
1 'polypeptide(L)'
;MNKGIILISCLLLTLCVSCSNSTELHSQCKTHYTFRDGIPCETFMQEHLSADFLNVTFTERPEVSHDNNFWVFTWNGIDVILPPAAFEHVFLFKDSDGRYLLHLAAADDIRISLLANKNDAFEDVFAVSDIGEPEMITTAEGIAATKAMYGGAVRFSELMMLAYESTPEEITCCAERGEEEMGKVVALIMKEIDGPDIVAAYKGVGRYNGWLTKSRSGGQVEYRLNILSESDEEHVYQVTYQITEKAPYHTFPYLVGEANRNNAAQPPEWIPALEAALKKDSSEAWQDFLSAAEEGGISEKSCSSVRKIIVKKSTP
;
A
#
# COMPACT_ATOMS: atom_id res chain seq x y z
N MET A 1 1.78 -7.16 -11.58
CA MET A 1 0.66 -7.09 -10.63
C MET A 1 -0.54 -6.60 -11.42
N ASN A 2 -1.50 -7.46 -11.80
CA ASN A 2 -2.72 -7.05 -12.54
C ASN A 2 -3.93 -7.96 -12.22
N LYS A 3 -3.94 -8.60 -11.05
CA LYS A 3 -5.06 -9.48 -10.65
C LYS A 3 -6.29 -8.69 -10.15
N GLY A 4 -6.11 -7.46 -9.67
CA GLY A 4 -7.21 -6.64 -9.12
C GLY A 4 -8.18 -6.11 -10.17
N ILE A 5 -7.68 -5.70 -11.35
CA ILE A 5 -8.49 -5.10 -12.43
C ILE A 5 -9.47 -6.12 -13.06
N ILE A 6 -9.08 -7.39 -13.10
CA ILE A 6 -9.88 -8.47 -13.69
C ILE A 6 -11.17 -8.72 -12.88
N LEU A 7 -11.15 -8.50 -11.56
CA LEU A 7 -12.32 -8.70 -10.70
C LEU A 7 -13.37 -7.59 -10.88
N ILE A 8 -12.93 -6.33 -11.05
CA ILE A 8 -13.84 -5.20 -11.29
C ILE A 8 -14.50 -5.30 -12.68
N SER A 9 -13.81 -5.89 -13.65
CA SER A 9 -14.33 -6.11 -15.02
C SER A 9 -15.58 -7.00 -15.06
N CYS A 10 -15.69 -7.99 -14.15
CA CYS A 10 -16.90 -8.82 -14.02
C CYS A 10 -18.07 -8.07 -13.36
N LEU A 11 -17.79 -6.92 -12.74
CA LEU A 11 -18.69 -6.11 -11.93
C LEU A 11 -19.13 -4.83 -12.64
N LEU A 12 -19.25 -4.88 -13.97
CA LEU A 12 -19.75 -3.79 -14.81
C LEU A 12 -21.16 -3.35 -14.36
N LEU A 13 -21.22 -2.36 -13.48
CA LEU A 13 -22.40 -1.85 -12.84
C LEU A 13 -23.23 -0.99 -13.80
N THR A 14 -24.49 -1.33 -13.98
CA THR A 14 -25.49 -0.41 -14.53
C THR A 14 -26.54 -0.22 -13.44
N LEU A 15 -26.68 1.00 -12.92
CA LEU A 15 -27.71 1.32 -11.94
C LEU A 15 -29.09 1.20 -12.60
N CYS A 16 -29.81 0.14 -12.28
CA CYS A 16 -31.23 0.00 -12.59
C CYS A 16 -32.03 0.25 -11.31
N VAL A 17 -32.71 1.40 -11.24
CA VAL A 17 -33.66 1.70 -10.17
C VAL A 17 -34.95 0.93 -10.45
N SER A 18 -35.16 -0.18 -9.73
CA SER A 18 -36.41 -0.93 -9.77
C SER A 18 -37.08 -0.90 -8.40
N CYS A 19 -38.29 -0.31 -8.34
CA CYS A 19 -39.07 -0.23 -7.11
C CYS A 19 -39.64 -1.59 -6.72
N SER A 20 -39.18 -2.15 -5.60
CA SER A 20 -39.88 -3.25 -4.90
C SER A 20 -40.31 -2.81 -3.50
N ASN A 21 -41.61 -2.84 -3.25
CA ASN A 21 -42.19 -2.55 -1.93
C ASN A 21 -41.88 -3.70 -0.97
N SER A 22 -40.87 -3.53 -0.12
CA SER A 22 -40.57 -4.41 1.02
C SER A 22 -40.91 -3.66 2.31
N THR A 23 -41.93 -4.12 3.02
CA THR A 23 -42.34 -3.60 4.33
C THR A 23 -41.83 -4.52 5.43
N GLU A 24 -40.73 -4.15 6.08
CA GLU A 24 -40.57 -4.06 7.54
C GLU A 24 -39.10 -3.89 7.93
N LEU A 25 -38.86 -2.97 8.88
CA LEU A 25 -37.60 -2.70 9.58
C LEU A 25 -36.47 -1.92 8.86
N HIS A 26 -36.75 -1.03 7.90
CA HIS A 26 -35.87 0.10 7.55
C HIS A 26 -36.73 1.35 7.26
N SER A 27 -37.16 2.08 8.31
CA SER A 27 -38.18 3.16 8.19
C SER A 27 -37.76 4.42 7.40
N GLN A 28 -36.63 4.41 6.68
CA GLN A 28 -36.13 5.57 5.93
C GLN A 28 -35.89 5.30 4.43
N CYS A 29 -35.95 4.05 3.98
CA CYS A 29 -35.65 3.70 2.59
C CYS A 29 -36.93 3.38 1.80
N LYS A 30 -37.27 4.19 0.79
CA LYS A 30 -38.46 3.94 -0.05
C LYS A 30 -38.20 2.98 -1.22
N THR A 31 -36.95 2.87 -1.65
CA THR A 31 -36.52 2.09 -2.81
C THR A 31 -35.09 1.61 -2.62
N HIS A 32 -34.87 0.33 -2.86
CA HIS A 32 -33.55 -0.29 -2.87
C HIS A 32 -33.04 -0.34 -4.31
N TYR A 33 -31.72 -0.24 -4.51
CA TYR A 33 -31.12 -0.35 -5.83
C TYR A 33 -30.63 -1.78 -6.13
N THR A 34 -30.48 -2.08 -7.41
CA THR A 34 -29.93 -3.36 -7.89
C THR A 34 -28.59 -3.14 -8.60
N PHE A 35 -27.72 -4.14 -8.50
CA PHE A 35 -26.49 -4.26 -9.29
C PHE A 35 -26.85 -4.79 -10.70
N ARG A 36 -25.84 -4.92 -11.59
CA ARG A 36 -26.03 -5.52 -12.92
C ARG A 36 -26.74 -6.87 -12.82
N ASP A 37 -27.57 -7.19 -13.80
CA ASP A 37 -28.39 -8.41 -13.87
C ASP A 37 -29.52 -8.50 -12.82
N GLY A 38 -29.82 -7.38 -12.15
CA GLY A 38 -30.96 -7.27 -11.23
C GLY A 38 -30.71 -7.88 -9.85
N ILE A 39 -29.44 -8.15 -9.50
CA ILE A 39 -29.05 -8.64 -8.19
C ILE A 39 -29.35 -7.55 -7.15
N PRO A 40 -30.21 -7.80 -6.13
CA PRO A 40 -30.46 -6.85 -5.06
C PRO A 40 -29.17 -6.48 -4.34
N CYS A 41 -29.04 -5.22 -3.93
CA CYS A 41 -27.86 -4.75 -3.23
C CYS A 41 -27.52 -5.58 -1.99
N GLU A 42 -28.52 -5.97 -1.22
CA GLU A 42 -28.35 -6.79 -0.02
C GLU A 42 -27.77 -8.16 -0.34
N THR A 43 -28.20 -8.76 -1.45
CA THR A 43 -27.66 -10.05 -1.92
C THR A 43 -26.19 -9.90 -2.31
N PHE A 44 -25.86 -8.84 -3.07
CA PHE A 44 -24.47 -8.55 -3.41
C PHE A 44 -23.59 -8.37 -2.17
N MET A 45 -24.05 -7.57 -1.20
CA MET A 45 -23.34 -7.34 0.07
C MET A 45 -23.08 -8.64 0.82
N GLN A 46 -24.06 -9.55 0.88
CA GLN A 46 -23.89 -10.84 1.56
C GLN A 46 -22.90 -11.76 0.84
N GLU A 47 -22.94 -11.80 -0.49
CA GLU A 47 -22.10 -12.68 -1.29
C GLU A 47 -20.65 -12.21 -1.38
N HIS A 48 -20.41 -10.90 -1.42
CA HIS A 48 -19.10 -10.32 -1.72
C HIS A 48 -18.48 -9.55 -0.57
N LEU A 49 -19.26 -9.11 0.42
CA LEU A 49 -18.76 -8.22 1.48
C LEU A 49 -19.02 -8.77 2.90
N SER A 50 -18.94 -10.09 3.05
CA SER A 50 -19.20 -10.80 4.33
C SER A 50 -17.94 -11.19 5.11
N ALA A 51 -16.75 -10.96 4.58
CA ALA A 51 -15.51 -11.34 5.25
C ALA A 51 -15.15 -10.39 6.41
N ASP A 52 -14.75 -10.94 7.56
CA ASP A 52 -14.47 -10.18 8.80
C ASP A 52 -13.44 -9.04 8.60
N PHE A 53 -12.41 -9.26 7.77
CA PHE A 53 -11.37 -8.26 7.54
C PHE A 53 -11.90 -6.99 6.85
N LEU A 54 -13.06 -7.06 6.17
CA LEU A 54 -13.71 -5.89 5.57
C LEU A 54 -14.23 -4.92 6.63
N ASN A 55 -14.44 -5.37 7.87
CA ASN A 55 -14.81 -4.53 9.01
C ASN A 55 -13.61 -3.83 9.68
N VAL A 56 -12.37 -4.11 9.25
CA VAL A 56 -11.18 -3.42 9.79
C VAL A 56 -11.16 -1.97 9.30
N THR A 57 -11.42 -1.01 10.17
CA THR A 57 -11.32 0.42 9.85
C THR A 57 -10.05 1.05 10.40
N PHE A 58 -9.81 2.31 10.06
CA PHE A 58 -8.76 3.08 10.68
C PHE A 58 -8.98 3.26 12.17
N THR A 59 -7.93 2.98 12.92
CA THR A 59 -7.84 3.27 14.35
C THR A 59 -6.61 4.13 14.65
N GLU A 60 -6.49 4.61 15.87
CA GLU A 60 -5.27 5.27 16.32
C GLU A 60 -4.12 4.27 16.39
N ARG A 61 -2.93 4.72 15.96
CA ARG A 61 -1.72 3.92 16.01
C ARG A 61 -1.37 3.61 17.46
N PRO A 62 -0.94 2.38 17.81
CA PRO A 62 -0.52 2.07 19.17
C PRO A 62 0.67 2.93 19.58
N GLU A 63 0.63 3.45 20.79
CA GLU A 63 1.82 4.04 21.42
C GLU A 63 2.83 2.92 21.70
N VAL A 64 4.07 3.12 21.28
CA VAL A 64 5.15 2.15 21.45
C VAL A 64 6.28 2.76 22.24
N SER A 65 6.77 2.02 23.24
CA SER A 65 7.95 2.44 23.99
C SER A 65 9.17 2.51 23.09
N HIS A 66 10.00 3.53 23.30
CA HIS A 66 11.21 3.75 22.51
C HIS A 66 12.43 3.03 23.08
N ASP A 67 12.29 2.15 24.09
CA ASP A 67 13.41 1.60 24.88
C ASP A 67 14.51 0.88 24.06
N ASN A 68 14.21 0.50 22.82
CA ASN A 68 15.17 -0.15 21.93
C ASN A 68 15.87 0.87 21.03
N ASN A 69 17.20 0.77 20.94
CA ASN A 69 17.98 1.50 19.95
C ASN A 69 17.59 1.08 18.53
N PHE A 70 17.62 2.02 17.59
CA PHE A 70 17.34 1.78 16.18
C PHE A 70 18.27 2.58 15.28
N TRP A 71 18.40 2.15 14.03
CA TRP A 71 19.02 2.95 12.98
C TRP A 71 17.95 3.66 12.15
N VAL A 72 18.31 4.80 11.59
CA VAL A 72 17.45 5.52 10.65
C VAL A 72 18.10 5.45 9.28
N PHE A 73 17.30 5.05 8.29
CA PHE A 73 17.66 5.04 6.88
C PHE A 73 16.72 5.96 6.10
N THR A 74 17.26 6.92 5.36
CA THR A 74 16.48 7.90 4.60
C THR A 74 16.37 7.48 3.14
N TRP A 75 15.17 7.13 2.70
CA TRP A 75 14.88 6.73 1.32
C TRP A 75 13.83 7.65 0.71
N ASN A 76 14.19 8.41 -0.33
CA ASN A 76 13.32 9.40 -0.98
C ASN A 76 12.67 10.39 0.02
N GLY A 77 13.43 10.82 1.03
CA GLY A 77 12.94 11.74 2.06
C GLY A 77 12.09 11.08 3.17
N ILE A 78 11.89 9.76 3.10
CA ILE A 78 11.20 8.97 4.12
C ILE A 78 12.22 8.36 5.06
N ASP A 79 12.07 8.62 6.35
CA ASP A 79 12.85 7.97 7.40
C ASP A 79 12.27 6.60 7.73
N VAL A 80 13.05 5.58 7.41
CA VAL A 80 12.74 4.18 7.62
C VAL A 80 13.51 3.72 8.85
N ILE A 81 12.78 3.14 9.80
CA ILE A 81 13.37 2.65 11.05
C ILE A 81 13.91 1.25 10.81
N LEU A 82 15.21 1.05 11.02
CA LEU A 82 15.86 -0.24 10.87
C LEU A 82 16.25 -0.79 12.25
N PRO A 83 15.99 -2.08 12.54
CA PRO A 83 16.55 -2.73 13.71
C PRO A 83 18.08 -2.75 13.65
N PRO A 84 18.79 -2.63 14.79
CA PRO A 84 20.23 -2.76 14.85
C PRO A 84 20.63 -4.24 14.72
N ALA A 85 20.34 -4.82 13.57
CA ALA A 85 20.53 -6.22 13.23
C ALA A 85 21.64 -6.39 12.18
N ALA A 86 22.22 -7.58 12.10
CA ALA A 86 23.18 -7.94 11.05
C ALA A 86 22.42 -8.20 9.75
N PHE A 87 22.18 -7.15 8.97
CA PHE A 87 21.66 -7.29 7.60
C PHE A 87 22.73 -7.96 6.73
N GLU A 88 22.40 -9.10 6.13
CA GLU A 88 23.31 -9.84 5.24
C GLU A 88 23.02 -9.55 3.77
N HIS A 89 21.79 -9.12 3.46
CA HIS A 89 21.35 -8.90 2.10
C HIS A 89 20.78 -7.51 1.91
N VAL A 90 21.28 -6.82 0.88
CA VAL A 90 20.82 -5.51 0.42
C VAL A 90 20.63 -5.63 -1.09
N PHE A 91 19.43 -5.98 -1.52
CA PHE A 91 19.11 -6.11 -2.93
C PHE A 91 18.50 -4.83 -3.48
N LEU A 92 19.00 -4.41 -4.64
CA LEU A 92 18.60 -3.21 -5.34
C LEU A 92 17.99 -3.62 -6.69
N PHE A 93 16.82 -3.07 -6.98
CA PHE A 93 16.15 -3.24 -8.26
C PHE A 93 15.78 -1.87 -8.82
N LYS A 94 15.62 -1.77 -10.13
CA LYS A 94 14.99 -0.60 -10.75
C LYS A 94 13.59 -0.95 -11.20
N ASP A 95 12.64 -0.08 -10.90
CA ASP A 95 11.32 -0.15 -11.52
C ASP A 95 11.35 0.33 -12.99
N SER A 96 10.19 0.34 -13.63
CA SER A 96 10.01 0.82 -15.00
C SER A 96 10.37 2.29 -15.18
N ASP A 97 10.24 3.11 -14.14
CA ASP A 97 10.53 4.54 -14.16
C ASP A 97 11.99 4.82 -13.74
N GLY A 98 12.79 3.77 -13.52
CA GLY A 98 14.21 3.84 -13.24
C GLY A 98 14.57 4.13 -11.78
N ARG A 99 13.59 4.14 -10.87
CA ARG A 99 13.76 4.38 -9.42
C ARG A 99 14.28 3.12 -8.74
N TYR A 100 15.04 3.30 -7.67
CA TYR A 100 15.56 2.18 -6.90
C TYR A 100 14.54 1.66 -5.89
N LEU A 101 14.22 0.38 -6.03
CA LEU A 101 13.50 -0.45 -5.07
C LEU A 101 14.51 -1.23 -4.24
N LEU A 102 14.25 -1.37 -2.94
CA LEU A 102 15.18 -1.99 -2.00
C LEU A 102 14.54 -3.16 -1.29
N HIS A 103 15.33 -4.22 -1.08
CA HIS A 103 15.00 -5.30 -0.16
C HIS A 103 16.19 -5.55 0.77
N LEU A 104 15.95 -5.36 2.06
CA LEU A 104 16.90 -5.60 3.13
C LEU A 104 16.49 -6.88 3.85
N ALA A 105 17.44 -7.80 4.11
CA ALA A 105 17.19 -8.97 4.93
C ALA A 105 18.32 -9.23 5.92
N ALA A 106 17.93 -9.56 7.14
CA ALA A 106 18.82 -10.00 8.22
C ALA A 106 18.62 -11.50 8.51
N ALA A 107 19.59 -12.12 9.17
CA ALA A 107 19.57 -13.55 9.50
C ALA A 107 18.37 -13.95 10.39
N ASP A 108 17.86 -13.04 11.23
CA ASP A 108 16.80 -13.28 12.21
C ASP A 108 15.37 -13.13 11.63
N ASP A 109 15.14 -13.55 10.39
CA ASP A 109 13.85 -13.47 9.68
C ASP A 109 13.27 -12.06 9.52
N ILE A 110 14.10 -11.01 9.62
CA ILE A 110 13.70 -9.63 9.32
C ILE A 110 13.79 -9.42 7.83
N ARG A 111 12.70 -8.97 7.22
CA ARG A 111 12.72 -8.48 5.83
C ARG A 111 12.07 -7.12 5.76
N ILE A 112 12.74 -6.19 5.09
CA ILE A 112 12.25 -4.84 4.88
C ILE A 112 12.31 -4.56 3.39
N SER A 113 11.16 -4.25 2.80
CA SER A 113 11.04 -3.94 1.37
C SER A 113 10.58 -2.50 1.21
N LEU A 114 11.23 -1.76 0.31
CA LEU A 114 10.92 -0.38 0.00
C LEU A 114 10.59 -0.27 -1.48
N LEU A 115 9.34 0.07 -1.78
CA LEU A 115 8.78 0.09 -3.13
C LEU A 115 8.08 1.43 -3.40
N ALA A 116 8.27 1.99 -4.60
CA ALA A 116 7.48 3.13 -5.05
C ALA A 116 6.44 2.61 -6.05
N ASN A 117 5.16 2.68 -5.69
CA ASN A 117 4.06 2.29 -6.56
C ASN A 117 3.47 3.54 -7.21
N LYS A 118 3.06 3.45 -8.47
CA LYS A 118 2.30 4.53 -9.11
C LYS A 118 1.00 4.77 -8.37
N ASN A 119 0.65 6.04 -8.21
CA ASN A 119 -0.59 6.52 -7.62
C ASN A 119 -1.46 7.20 -8.67
N ASP A 120 -1.54 6.59 -9.85
CA ASP A 120 -2.25 7.14 -11.00
C ASP A 120 -3.72 7.40 -10.66
N ALA A 121 -4.24 8.50 -11.19
CA ALA A 121 -5.67 8.81 -11.07
C ALA A 121 -6.44 8.01 -12.12
N PHE A 122 -7.46 7.28 -11.68
CA PHE A 122 -8.39 6.57 -12.54
C PHE A 122 -9.50 7.55 -12.96
N GLU A 123 -9.55 7.89 -14.24
CA GLU A 123 -10.72 8.59 -14.81
C GLU A 123 -11.94 7.67 -14.92
N ASP A 124 -11.70 6.37 -15.04
CA ASP A 124 -12.70 5.29 -15.07
C ASP A 124 -12.23 4.15 -14.16
N VAL A 125 -12.81 4.02 -12.96
CA VAL A 125 -12.45 2.94 -12.01
C VAL A 125 -12.90 1.56 -12.46
N PHE A 126 -13.77 1.49 -13.47
CA PHE A 126 -14.27 0.25 -14.06
C PHE A 126 -13.53 -0.14 -15.33
N ALA A 127 -12.51 0.64 -15.72
CA ALA A 127 -11.71 0.36 -16.89
C ALA A 127 -11.08 -1.03 -16.79
N VAL A 128 -11.06 -1.73 -17.92
CA VAL A 128 -10.66 -3.14 -18.00
C VAL A 128 -9.44 -3.26 -18.90
N SER A 129 -8.50 -4.13 -18.56
CA SER A 129 -7.44 -4.51 -19.50
C SER A 129 -7.87 -5.76 -20.26
N ASP A 130 -7.87 -5.71 -21.59
CA ASP A 130 -8.04 -6.91 -22.39
C ASP A 130 -6.81 -7.81 -22.22
N ILE A 131 -7.04 -9.13 -22.22
CA ILE A 131 -5.95 -10.11 -22.04
C ILE A 131 -4.93 -9.94 -23.18
N GLY A 132 -3.73 -9.48 -22.83
CA GLY A 132 -2.62 -9.30 -23.76
C GLY A 132 -2.41 -7.87 -24.22
N GLU A 133 -3.30 -6.93 -23.85
CA GLU A 133 -3.15 -5.51 -24.13
C GLU A 133 -2.66 -4.74 -22.89
N PRO A 134 -1.67 -3.84 -23.02
CA PRO A 134 -1.16 -3.06 -21.90
C PRO A 134 -2.07 -1.87 -21.53
N GLU A 135 -2.97 -1.47 -22.43
CA GLU A 135 -3.84 -0.31 -22.25
C GLU A 135 -5.18 -0.69 -21.62
N MET A 136 -5.64 0.16 -20.70
CA MET A 136 -6.95 0.05 -20.08
C MET A 136 -8.02 0.59 -21.05
N ILE A 137 -9.05 -0.18 -21.30
CA ILE A 137 -10.21 0.24 -22.08
C ILE A 137 -11.15 0.99 -21.15
N THR A 138 -11.27 2.30 -21.38
CA THR A 138 -12.18 3.19 -20.66
C THR A 138 -13.49 3.36 -21.44
N THR A 139 -14.57 3.68 -20.72
CA THR A 139 -15.90 3.91 -21.32
C THR A 139 -16.47 5.25 -20.86
N ALA A 140 -17.33 5.86 -21.68
CA ALA A 140 -17.98 7.12 -21.31
C ALA A 140 -18.87 6.95 -20.07
N GLU A 141 -19.54 5.79 -19.96
CA GLU A 141 -20.37 5.41 -18.83
C GLU A 141 -19.54 5.20 -17.56
N GLY A 142 -18.40 4.51 -17.65
CA GLY A 142 -17.49 4.29 -16.52
C GLY A 142 -16.87 5.59 -16.01
N ILE A 143 -16.48 6.50 -16.91
CA ILE A 143 -16.02 7.86 -16.54
C ILE A 143 -17.14 8.64 -15.84
N ALA A 144 -18.37 8.61 -16.38
CA ALA A 144 -19.52 9.29 -15.79
C ALA A 144 -19.86 8.74 -14.40
N ALA A 145 -19.83 7.41 -14.23
CA ALA A 145 -20.06 6.75 -12.95
C ALA A 145 -18.96 7.10 -11.94
N THR A 146 -17.69 7.09 -12.35
CA THR A 146 -16.55 7.50 -11.50
C THR A 146 -16.74 8.93 -11.01
N LYS A 147 -17.12 9.84 -11.91
CA LYS A 147 -17.42 11.23 -11.55
C LYS A 147 -18.62 11.38 -10.60
N ALA A 148 -19.66 10.57 -10.77
CA ALA A 148 -20.83 10.59 -9.89
C ALA A 148 -20.49 10.11 -8.47
N MET A 149 -19.70 9.04 -8.35
CA MET A 149 -19.31 8.48 -7.05
C MET A 149 -18.26 9.31 -6.31
N TYR A 150 -17.26 9.85 -7.02
CA TYR A 150 -16.07 10.45 -6.41
C TYR A 150 -15.86 11.93 -6.74
N GLY A 151 -16.72 12.52 -7.57
CA GLY A 151 -16.60 13.92 -8.00
C GLY A 151 -15.59 14.17 -9.13
N GLY A 152 -14.89 13.14 -9.60
CA GLY A 152 -13.88 13.23 -10.66
C GLY A 152 -13.01 11.99 -10.72
N ALA A 153 -11.83 12.12 -11.34
CA ALA A 153 -10.82 11.07 -11.31
C ALA A 153 -10.36 10.81 -9.88
N VAL A 154 -10.14 9.55 -9.53
CA VAL A 154 -9.80 9.12 -8.16
C VAL A 154 -8.52 8.29 -8.18
N ARG A 155 -7.63 8.51 -7.22
CA ARG A 155 -6.36 7.78 -7.10
C ARG A 155 -6.53 6.50 -6.31
N PHE A 156 -5.63 5.54 -6.55
CA PHE A 156 -5.56 4.30 -5.75
C PHE A 156 -5.49 4.60 -4.25
N SER A 157 -4.67 5.56 -3.83
CA SER A 157 -4.57 5.94 -2.42
C SER A 157 -5.89 6.43 -1.84
N GLU A 158 -6.69 7.18 -2.60
CA GLU A 158 -7.97 7.70 -2.14
C GLU A 158 -9.00 6.58 -1.99
N LEU A 159 -9.02 5.62 -2.91
CA LEU A 159 -9.84 4.41 -2.81
C LEU A 159 -9.47 3.58 -1.57
N MET A 160 -8.18 3.36 -1.31
CA MET A 160 -7.74 2.60 -0.14
C MET A 160 -8.08 3.32 1.16
N MET A 161 -7.91 4.64 1.21
CA MET A 161 -8.31 5.44 2.38
C MET A 161 -9.82 5.33 2.62
N LEU A 162 -10.64 5.47 1.58
CA LEU A 162 -12.10 5.29 1.68
C LEU A 162 -12.47 3.87 2.16
N ALA A 163 -11.74 2.85 1.72
CA ALA A 163 -11.99 1.46 2.10
C ALA A 163 -11.73 1.15 3.59
N TYR A 164 -10.78 1.86 4.22
CA TYR A 164 -10.54 1.75 5.67
C TYR A 164 -11.34 2.79 6.48
N GLU A 165 -11.98 3.75 5.82
CA GLU A 165 -12.95 4.67 6.44
C GLU A 165 -14.39 4.12 6.41
N SER A 166 -14.63 3.04 5.68
CA SER A 166 -15.95 2.44 5.49
C SER A 166 -16.02 1.01 6.00
N THR A 167 -17.24 0.54 6.30
CA THR A 167 -17.54 -0.87 6.56
C THR A 167 -18.75 -1.33 5.73
N PRO A 168 -18.93 -2.64 5.52
CA PRO A 168 -20.14 -3.18 4.92
C PRO A 168 -21.44 -2.73 5.62
N GLU A 169 -21.42 -2.54 6.93
CA GLU A 169 -22.60 -2.14 7.73
C GLU A 169 -23.08 -0.70 7.43
N GLU A 170 -22.23 0.14 6.83
CA GLU A 170 -22.59 1.51 6.46
C GLU A 170 -23.41 1.60 5.15
N ILE A 171 -23.47 0.49 4.39
CA ILE A 171 -24.18 0.44 3.10
C ILE A 171 -25.64 0.07 3.37
N THR A 172 -26.52 1.05 3.21
CA THR A 172 -27.96 0.89 3.51
C THR A 172 -28.76 0.34 2.34
N CYS A 173 -28.14 0.23 1.16
CA CYS A 173 -28.76 -0.18 -0.10
C CYS A 173 -29.88 0.78 -0.56
N CYS A 174 -29.85 2.04 -0.12
CA CYS A 174 -30.85 3.02 -0.47
C CYS A 174 -30.58 3.70 -1.80
N ALA A 175 -31.56 3.66 -2.72
CA ALA A 175 -31.39 4.22 -4.06
C ALA A 175 -31.02 5.71 -4.06
N GLU A 176 -31.53 6.50 -3.09
CA GLU A 176 -31.21 7.93 -2.94
C GLU A 176 -29.73 8.18 -2.60
N ARG A 177 -29.03 7.18 -2.05
CA ARG A 177 -27.60 7.21 -1.72
C ARG A 177 -26.78 6.29 -2.61
N GLY A 178 -27.38 5.74 -3.67
CA GLY A 178 -26.80 4.66 -4.45
C GLY A 178 -25.42 4.99 -5.02
N GLU A 179 -25.21 6.22 -5.49
CA GLU A 179 -23.90 6.66 -6.02
C GLU A 179 -22.83 6.74 -4.92
N GLU A 180 -23.14 7.34 -3.77
CA GLU A 180 -22.24 7.43 -2.62
C GLU A 180 -21.89 6.03 -2.08
N GLU A 181 -22.90 5.18 -1.89
CA GLU A 181 -22.73 3.82 -1.38
C GLU A 181 -21.98 2.93 -2.36
N MET A 182 -22.19 3.10 -3.67
CA MET A 182 -21.43 2.37 -4.69
C MET A 182 -19.95 2.72 -4.64
N GLY A 183 -19.62 4.00 -4.41
CA GLY A 183 -18.24 4.43 -4.21
C GLY A 183 -17.56 3.67 -3.06
N LYS A 184 -18.27 3.45 -1.96
CA LYS A 184 -17.81 2.64 -0.82
C LYS A 184 -17.70 1.16 -1.16
N VAL A 185 -18.68 0.60 -1.88
CA VAL A 185 -18.65 -0.81 -2.33
C VAL A 185 -17.39 -1.09 -3.16
N VAL A 186 -17.09 -0.24 -4.14
CA VAL A 186 -15.88 -0.37 -4.97
C VAL A 186 -14.61 -0.29 -4.11
N ALA A 187 -14.55 0.64 -3.15
CA ALA A 187 -13.42 0.74 -2.23
C ALA A 187 -13.25 -0.52 -1.36
N LEU A 188 -14.35 -1.08 -0.84
CA LEU A 188 -14.31 -2.32 -0.04
C LEU A 188 -13.84 -3.54 -0.86
N ILE A 189 -14.22 -3.63 -2.14
CA ILE A 189 -13.71 -4.66 -3.05
C ILE A 189 -12.20 -4.50 -3.26
N MET A 190 -11.71 -3.26 -3.40
CA MET A 190 -10.26 -3.01 -3.51
C MET A 190 -9.49 -3.49 -2.28
N LYS A 191 -10.07 -3.32 -1.09
CA LYS A 191 -9.49 -3.82 0.17
C LYS A 191 -9.46 -5.35 0.25
N GLU A 192 -10.49 -6.03 -0.27
CA GLU A 192 -10.46 -7.50 -0.43
C GLU A 192 -9.29 -7.97 -1.30
N ILE A 193 -9.02 -7.25 -2.39
CA ILE A 193 -7.91 -7.55 -3.30
C ILE A 193 -6.55 -7.28 -2.63
N ASP A 194 -6.43 -6.24 -1.79
CA ASP A 194 -5.16 -5.86 -1.15
C ASP A 194 -4.69 -6.88 -0.09
N GLY A 195 -5.62 -7.56 0.59
CA GLY A 195 -5.29 -8.76 1.36
C GLY A 195 -6.33 -9.19 2.40
N PRO A 196 -6.77 -10.46 2.40
CA PRO A 196 -7.77 -10.97 3.35
C PRO A 196 -7.24 -11.16 4.79
N ASP A 197 -5.91 -11.10 4.98
CA ASP A 197 -5.24 -11.38 6.26
C ASP A 197 -5.04 -10.11 7.12
N ILE A 198 -5.65 -8.99 6.75
CA ILE A 198 -5.51 -7.71 7.46
C ILE A 198 -6.27 -7.77 8.78
N VAL A 199 -5.56 -7.42 9.86
CA VAL A 199 -6.10 -7.45 11.24
C VAL A 199 -6.16 -6.07 11.90
N ALA A 200 -5.46 -5.08 11.35
CA ALA A 200 -5.55 -3.68 11.80
C ALA A 200 -5.14 -2.71 10.70
N ALA A 201 -5.73 -1.52 10.72
CA ALA A 201 -5.34 -0.38 9.90
C ALA A 201 -5.25 0.88 10.77
N TYR A 202 -4.28 1.73 10.48
CA TYR A 202 -4.04 2.97 11.21
C TYR A 202 -3.89 4.12 10.22
N LYS A 203 -4.55 5.23 10.53
CA LYS A 203 -4.49 6.43 9.70
C LYS A 203 -3.20 7.20 10.01
N GLY A 204 -2.48 7.59 8.96
CA GLY A 204 -1.23 8.33 9.06
C GLY A 204 -0.01 7.46 9.37
N VAL A 205 1.17 7.99 9.07
CA VAL A 205 2.47 7.38 9.38
C VAL A 205 3.37 8.43 10.04
N GLY A 206 3.12 8.68 11.32
CA GLY A 206 3.81 9.73 12.09
C GLY A 206 3.59 11.11 11.46
N ARG A 207 4.66 11.75 11.00
CA ARG A 207 4.62 13.05 10.30
C ARG A 207 4.19 12.97 8.83
N TYR A 208 4.05 11.77 8.27
CA TYR A 208 3.69 11.58 6.87
C TYR A 208 2.20 11.32 6.69
N ASN A 209 1.64 11.80 5.58
CA ASN A 209 0.34 11.39 5.10
C ASN A 209 0.40 9.95 4.59
N GLY A 210 -0.67 9.17 4.78
CA GLY A 210 -0.69 7.77 4.40
C GLY A 210 -1.44 6.89 5.38
N TRP A 211 -1.16 5.59 5.34
CA TRP A 211 -1.73 4.61 6.25
C TRP A 211 -0.79 3.44 6.53
N LEU A 212 -1.00 2.78 7.66
CA LEU A 212 -0.31 1.55 8.04
C LEU A 212 -1.33 0.43 8.14
N THR A 213 -1.06 -0.71 7.49
CA THR A 213 -1.82 -1.95 7.72
C THR A 213 -0.94 -2.99 8.41
N LYS A 214 -1.59 -3.82 9.22
CA LYS A 214 -1.00 -4.98 9.87
C LYS A 214 -1.75 -6.22 9.40
N SER A 215 -1.03 -7.20 8.89
CA SER A 215 -1.58 -8.51 8.52
C SER A 215 -0.83 -9.64 9.20
N ARG A 216 -1.48 -10.80 9.31
CA ARG A 216 -0.95 -12.00 9.96
C ARG A 216 -1.07 -13.20 9.03
N SER A 217 0.05 -13.77 8.63
CA SER A 217 0.06 -14.98 7.81
C SER A 217 1.22 -15.89 8.21
N GLY A 218 0.96 -17.18 8.42
CA GLY A 218 2.02 -18.18 8.67
C GLY A 218 2.91 -17.92 9.89
N GLY A 219 2.42 -17.23 10.92
CA GLY A 219 3.20 -16.89 12.13
C GLY A 219 4.14 -15.69 11.98
N GLN A 220 4.16 -15.04 10.81
CA GLN A 220 4.79 -13.76 10.60
C GLN A 220 3.75 -12.63 10.66
N VAL A 221 4.21 -11.46 11.09
CA VAL A 221 3.44 -10.23 10.94
C VAL A 221 4.06 -9.42 9.83
N GLU A 222 3.20 -9.01 8.91
CA GLU A 222 3.55 -8.02 7.92
C GLU A 222 2.95 -6.68 8.32
N TYR A 223 3.79 -5.65 8.30
CA TYR A 223 3.38 -4.27 8.41
C TYR A 223 3.64 -3.59 7.08
N ARG A 224 2.61 -3.01 6.48
CA ARG A 224 2.71 -2.26 5.22
C ARG A 224 2.37 -0.81 5.48
N LEU A 225 3.36 0.05 5.34
CA LEU A 225 3.21 1.48 5.47
C LEU A 225 3.15 2.07 4.07
N ASN A 226 2.06 2.74 3.74
CA ASN A 226 1.85 3.41 2.47
C ASN A 226 1.91 4.92 2.74
N ILE A 227 2.92 5.57 2.20
CA ILE A 227 3.26 6.97 2.49
C ILE A 227 3.02 7.81 1.23
N LEU A 228 2.25 8.88 1.41
CA LEU A 228 1.97 9.87 0.39
C LEU A 228 2.93 11.05 0.59
N SER A 229 3.80 11.28 -0.40
CA SER A 229 4.74 12.39 -0.38
C SER A 229 4.07 13.65 -0.94
N GLU A 230 4.09 14.75 -0.19
CA GLU A 230 3.62 16.04 -0.69
C GLU A 230 4.44 16.56 -1.88
N SER A 231 5.68 16.06 -2.04
CA SER A 231 6.55 16.44 -3.15
C SER A 231 6.47 15.51 -4.36
N ASP A 232 5.76 14.38 -4.24
CA ASP A 232 5.59 13.37 -5.30
C ASP A 232 4.21 12.71 -5.14
N GLU A 233 3.18 13.39 -5.64
CA GLU A 233 1.79 12.91 -5.61
C GLU A 233 1.54 11.73 -6.58
N GLU A 234 2.46 11.51 -7.53
CA GLU A 234 2.36 10.45 -8.52
C GLU A 234 2.69 9.07 -7.93
N HIS A 235 3.22 9.01 -6.69
CA HIS A 235 3.68 7.75 -6.10
C HIS A 235 3.19 7.56 -4.67
N VAL A 236 2.85 6.30 -4.37
CA VAL A 236 2.73 5.81 -3.00
C VAL A 236 4.03 5.10 -2.66
N TYR A 237 4.74 5.62 -1.67
CA TYR A 237 5.94 4.99 -1.14
C TYR A 237 5.56 3.93 -0.11
N GLN A 238 5.82 2.68 -0.43
CA GLN A 238 5.50 1.55 0.42
C GLN A 238 6.75 1.06 1.15
N VAL A 239 6.65 0.98 2.48
CA VAL A 239 7.64 0.30 3.34
C VAL A 239 6.96 -0.92 3.95
N THR A 240 7.47 -2.10 3.64
CA THR A 240 6.94 -3.37 4.15
C THR A 240 7.93 -4.02 5.09
N TYR A 241 7.51 -4.29 6.32
CA TYR A 241 8.26 -5.07 7.30
C TYR A 241 7.63 -6.43 7.45
N GLN A 242 8.41 -7.49 7.31
CA GLN A 242 8.04 -8.85 7.71
C GLN A 242 8.90 -9.21 8.91
N ILE A 243 8.26 -9.34 10.07
CA ILE A 243 8.90 -9.56 11.36
C ILE A 243 8.10 -10.60 12.14
N THR A 244 8.78 -11.47 12.89
CA THR A 244 8.10 -12.41 13.79
C THR A 244 7.54 -11.69 15.02
N GLU A 245 6.36 -12.05 15.52
CA GLU A 245 5.75 -11.37 16.68
C GLU A 245 6.62 -11.36 17.94
N LYS A 246 7.50 -12.36 18.07
CA LYS A 246 8.37 -12.52 19.24
C LYS A 246 9.67 -11.73 19.12
N ALA A 247 9.95 -11.13 17.97
CA ALA A 247 11.15 -10.35 17.80
C ALA A 247 11.13 -9.08 18.67
N PRO A 248 12.28 -8.66 19.24
CA PRO A 248 12.34 -7.48 20.09
C PRO A 248 11.99 -6.17 19.36
N TYR A 249 12.07 -6.15 18.03
CA TYR A 249 11.82 -5.00 17.17
C TYR A 249 10.47 -5.07 16.41
N HIS A 250 9.54 -5.95 16.80
CA HIS A 250 8.22 -6.07 16.13
C HIS A 250 7.36 -4.78 16.18
N THR A 251 7.72 -3.81 17.02
CA THR A 251 7.07 -2.50 17.14
C THR A 251 7.70 -1.42 16.28
N PHE A 252 8.86 -1.66 15.67
CA PHE A 252 9.60 -0.65 14.90
C PHE A 252 8.82 -0.06 13.72
N PRO A 253 7.94 -0.81 13.03
CA PRO A 253 7.08 -0.23 12.00
C PRO A 253 6.22 0.93 12.50
N TYR A 254 5.82 0.93 13.77
CA TYR A 254 5.04 2.03 14.34
C TYR A 254 5.87 3.30 14.58
N LEU A 255 7.20 3.21 14.62
CA LEU A 255 8.09 4.35 14.83
C LEU A 255 8.35 5.15 13.54
N VAL A 256 7.96 4.63 12.38
CA VAL A 256 8.15 5.34 11.10
C VAL A 256 7.40 6.66 11.12
N GLY A 257 8.11 7.72 10.74
CA GLY A 257 7.61 9.10 10.72
C GLY A 257 7.52 9.78 12.08
N GLU A 258 7.91 9.14 13.19
CA GLU A 258 7.92 9.84 14.48
C GLU A 258 9.00 10.93 14.53
N ALA A 259 8.65 12.07 15.13
CA ALA A 259 9.55 13.21 15.28
C ALA A 259 10.63 12.95 16.35
N ASN A 260 10.30 12.16 17.37
CA ASN A 260 11.20 11.86 18.48
C ASN A 260 12.17 10.73 18.10
N ARG A 261 13.46 11.07 17.97
CA ARG A 261 14.52 10.13 17.61
C ARG A 261 15.54 9.89 18.73
N ASN A 262 15.14 10.08 19.98
CA ASN A 262 16.07 10.05 21.13
C ASN A 262 16.88 8.75 21.25
N ASN A 263 16.42 7.64 20.65
CA ASN A 263 17.09 6.34 20.68
C ASN A 263 17.67 5.92 19.31
N ALA A 264 17.83 6.88 18.39
CA ALA A 264 18.56 6.64 17.15
C ALA A 264 20.05 6.43 17.47
N ALA A 265 20.53 5.22 17.24
CA ALA A 265 21.93 4.86 17.33
C ALA A 265 22.68 5.27 16.05
N GLN A 266 24.01 5.38 16.16
CA GLN A 266 24.87 5.55 14.99
C GLN A 266 24.71 4.32 14.06
N PRO A 267 24.32 4.52 12.79
CA PRO A 267 24.19 3.41 11.85
C PRO A 267 25.57 2.89 11.40
N PRO A 268 25.69 1.61 10.99
CA PRO A 268 26.87 1.11 10.29
C PRO A 268 27.12 1.89 9.01
N GLU A 269 28.39 2.01 8.61
CA GLU A 269 28.83 2.91 7.53
C GLU A 269 28.17 2.64 6.16
N TRP A 270 27.73 1.40 5.91
CA TRP A 270 27.05 1.07 4.66
C TRP A 270 25.69 1.76 4.50
N ILE A 271 24.99 2.11 5.59
CA ILE A 271 23.69 2.80 5.51
C ILE A 271 23.83 4.21 4.95
N PRO A 272 24.62 5.14 5.54
CA PRO A 272 24.79 6.47 4.96
C PRO A 272 25.47 6.44 3.59
N ALA A 273 26.34 5.45 3.32
CA ALA A 273 26.91 5.26 1.99
C ALA A 273 25.83 4.88 0.95
N LEU A 274 24.89 3.99 1.32
CA LEU A 274 23.74 3.63 0.48
C LEU A 274 22.82 4.84 0.22
N GLU A 275 22.51 5.63 1.25
CA GLU A 275 21.72 6.86 1.09
C GLU A 275 22.37 7.82 0.10
N ALA A 276 23.69 8.02 0.22
CA ALA A 276 24.46 8.86 -0.69
C ALA A 276 24.46 8.31 -2.12
N ALA A 277 24.60 6.99 -2.29
CA ALA A 277 24.55 6.33 -3.59
C ALA A 277 23.18 6.48 -4.27
N LEU A 278 22.09 6.27 -3.52
CA LEU A 278 20.73 6.45 -4.03
C LEU A 278 20.44 7.91 -4.41
N LYS A 279 20.94 8.87 -3.64
CA LYS A 279 20.72 10.30 -3.88
C LYS A 279 21.54 10.85 -5.04
N LYS A 280 22.84 10.49 -5.12
CA LYS A 280 23.77 11.04 -6.14
C LYS A 280 23.69 10.26 -7.45
N ASP A 281 23.36 8.98 -7.37
CA ASP A 281 23.29 8.03 -8.48
C ASP A 281 24.53 8.03 -9.41
N SER A 282 25.73 8.24 -8.84
CA SER A 282 27.01 8.34 -9.55
C SER A 282 27.88 7.10 -9.35
N SER A 283 28.78 6.78 -10.31
CA SER A 283 29.72 5.66 -10.18
C SER A 283 30.56 5.71 -8.89
N GLU A 284 31.03 6.89 -8.50
CA GLU A 284 31.83 7.10 -7.28
C GLU A 284 31.02 6.76 -6.02
N ALA A 285 29.83 7.35 -5.84
CA ALA A 285 28.97 7.05 -4.69
C ALA A 285 28.58 5.57 -4.59
N TRP A 286 28.36 4.90 -5.74
CA TRP A 286 28.10 3.46 -5.75
C TRP A 286 29.33 2.61 -5.39
N GLN A 287 30.55 3.09 -5.69
CA GLN A 287 31.80 2.46 -5.24
C GLN A 287 32.00 2.63 -3.73
N ASP A 288 31.73 3.82 -3.18
CA ASP A 288 31.79 4.07 -1.74
C ASP A 288 30.83 3.14 -0.98
N PHE A 289 29.59 2.99 -1.49
CA PHE A 289 28.64 2.03 -0.93
C PHE A 289 29.14 0.58 -1.01
N LEU A 290 29.69 0.17 -2.16
CA LEU A 290 30.21 -1.19 -2.32
C LEU A 290 31.29 -1.52 -1.29
N SER A 291 32.26 -0.62 -1.09
CA SER A 291 33.34 -0.81 -0.10
C SER A 291 32.78 -0.91 1.32
N ALA A 292 31.90 0.02 1.72
CA ALA A 292 31.29 0.00 3.04
C ALA A 292 30.41 -1.25 3.26
N ALA A 293 29.72 -1.72 2.21
CA ALA A 293 28.91 -2.93 2.27
C ALA A 293 29.76 -4.19 2.45
N GLU A 294 30.88 -4.32 1.73
CA GLU A 294 31.82 -5.45 1.87
C GLU A 294 32.43 -5.49 3.28
N GLU A 295 32.88 -4.35 3.80
CA GLU A 295 33.41 -4.23 5.17
C GLU A 295 32.33 -4.49 6.24
N GLY A 296 31.10 -4.07 5.97
CA GLY A 296 29.93 -4.31 6.81
C GLY A 296 29.41 -5.75 6.79
N GLY A 297 30.03 -6.65 6.02
CA GLY A 297 29.63 -8.06 5.94
C GLY A 297 28.40 -8.32 5.06
N ILE A 298 28.01 -7.39 4.20
CA ILE A 298 26.96 -7.61 3.22
C ILE A 298 27.40 -8.71 2.25
N SER A 299 26.49 -9.65 1.99
CA SER A 299 26.74 -10.82 1.15
C SER A 299 27.29 -10.48 -0.24
N GLU A 300 28.21 -11.32 -0.71
CA GLU A 300 28.80 -11.22 -2.04
C GLU A 300 27.76 -11.18 -3.17
N LYS A 301 26.62 -11.86 -3.01
CA LYS A 301 25.50 -11.80 -3.96
C LYS A 301 24.92 -10.38 -4.10
N SER A 302 24.80 -9.65 -2.98
CA SER A 302 24.32 -8.27 -2.96
C SER A 302 25.38 -7.33 -3.54
N CYS A 303 26.65 -7.46 -3.11
CA CYS A 303 27.78 -6.67 -3.63
C CYS A 303 27.97 -6.85 -5.14
N SER A 304 27.83 -8.08 -5.65
CA SER A 304 27.85 -8.38 -7.08
C SER A 304 26.76 -7.65 -7.87
N SER A 305 25.58 -7.38 -7.28
CA SER A 305 24.53 -6.59 -7.93
C SER A 305 24.91 -5.11 -8.06
N VAL A 306 25.58 -4.56 -7.04
CA VAL A 306 26.09 -3.18 -7.03
C VAL A 306 27.20 -2.99 -8.06
N ARG A 307 28.13 -3.96 -8.19
CA ARG A 307 29.17 -3.91 -9.22
C ARG A 307 28.60 -3.79 -10.64
N LYS A 308 27.45 -4.43 -10.93
CA LYS A 308 26.77 -4.29 -12.22
C LYS A 308 26.22 -2.87 -12.43
N ILE A 309 25.70 -2.23 -11.38
CA ILE A 309 25.25 -0.83 -11.43
C ILE A 309 26.42 0.09 -11.75
N ILE A 310 27.56 -0.10 -11.08
CA ILE A 310 28.79 0.67 -11.30
C ILE A 310 29.23 0.56 -12.77
N VAL A 311 29.38 -0.67 -13.30
CA VAL A 311 29.80 -0.90 -14.69
C VAL A 311 28.88 -0.20 -15.69
N LYS A 312 27.55 -0.28 -15.49
CA LYS A 312 26.58 0.39 -16.35
C LYS A 312 26.74 1.91 -16.34
N LYS A 313 27.15 2.50 -15.22
CA LYS A 313 27.36 3.95 -15.07
C LYS A 313 28.72 4.43 -15.54
N SER A 314 29.71 3.56 -15.59
CA SER A 314 31.04 3.89 -16.12
C SER A 314 31.13 3.79 -17.65
N THR A 315 30.10 3.24 -18.29
CA THR A 315 30.04 3.13 -19.76
C THR A 315 29.33 4.36 -20.32
N PRO A 316 29.98 5.14 -21.21
CA PRO A 316 29.42 6.37 -21.77
C PRO A 316 28.24 6.14 -22.71
#